data_AF-A0A1P6BZX3-F1
#
_entry.id   AF-A0A1P6BZX3-F1
#
_cell.length_a   1.000
_cell.length_b   1.000
_cell.length_c   1.000
_cell.angle_alpha   90.00
_cell.angle_beta   90.00
_cell.angle_gamma   90.00
#
_symmetry.space_group_name_H-M   'P 1'
#
loop_
_entity.id
_entity.type
_entity.pdbx_description
1 polymer ?
#
loop_
_entity_poly.entity_id
_entity_poly.type
_entity_poly.pdbx_seq_one_letter_code
_entity_poly.pdbx_strand_id
1 'polypeptide(L)'
;MIHLPHSDHDRRRRPGDEGSDWCYKRRRAVLEKTELEMHLELLISGIAEKSNSSMESNLERLAQSLGTYLITDADRIIDIIIECVCYLREEITAYSTLAGLLNSKKQKFGFELLRQSLEVLREKLVSADFNHALHIVTFLADLVNCHVVSSNSLVEFYEGFMEAACEEGIPQV
;
A
#
# COMPACT_ATOMS: atom_id res chain seq x y z
N MET A 1 -59.91 -10.41 14.00
CA MET A 1 -59.63 -10.00 12.61
C MET A 1 -58.13 -9.87 12.50
N ILE A 2 -57.50 -10.75 11.73
CA ILE A 2 -56.05 -10.96 11.65
C ILE A 2 -55.54 -10.10 10.50
N HIS A 3 -54.59 -9.21 10.75
CA HIS A 3 -53.85 -8.53 9.68
C HIS A 3 -52.40 -8.27 10.10
N LEU A 4 -51.50 -9.00 9.44
CA LEU A 4 -50.17 -8.60 9.00
C LEU A 4 -49.92 -9.34 7.67
N PRO A 5 -49.02 -8.92 6.77
CA PRO A 5 -48.12 -7.76 6.80
C PRO A 5 -48.21 -6.89 5.51
N HIS A 6 -47.61 -5.69 5.52
CA HIS A 6 -47.15 -5.04 4.29
C HIS A 6 -45.64 -4.77 4.42
N SER A 7 -44.93 -5.26 3.42
CA SER A 7 -43.49 -5.24 3.30
C SER A 7 -42.99 -3.95 2.65
N ASP A 8 -41.69 -3.74 2.83
CA ASP A 8 -40.78 -3.05 1.93
C ASP A 8 -41.02 -1.56 1.63
N HIS A 9 -40.21 -0.72 2.29
CA HIS A 9 -39.10 -0.08 1.60
C HIS A 9 -38.07 0.40 2.62
N ASP A 10 -37.38 -0.56 3.23
CA ASP A 10 -36.10 -0.30 3.87
C ASP A 10 -35.09 0.00 2.75
N ARG A 11 -34.89 1.28 2.43
CA ARG A 11 -33.81 1.73 1.56
C ARG A 11 -32.50 1.48 2.31
N ARG A 12 -32.02 0.23 2.26
CA ARG A 12 -30.64 -0.15 2.53
C ARG A 12 -29.72 0.77 1.72
N ARG A 13 -29.20 1.81 2.37
CA ARG A 13 -28.06 2.58 1.86
C ARG A 13 -26.91 1.58 1.73
N ARG A 14 -26.54 1.26 0.49
CA ARG A 14 -25.28 0.59 0.18
C ARG A 14 -24.14 1.55 0.55
N PRO A 15 -23.20 1.21 1.44
CA PRO A 15 -21.97 1.97 1.55
C PRO A 15 -21.04 1.46 0.44
N GLY A 16 -21.17 2.09 -0.73
CA GLY A 16 -20.42 1.73 -1.92
C GLY A 16 -20.21 2.97 -2.76
N ASP A 17 -19.65 4.01 -2.15
CA ASP A 17 -19.01 5.13 -2.84
C ASP A 17 -18.22 5.99 -1.81
N GLU A 18 -17.15 5.42 -1.24
CA GLU A 18 -16.13 6.18 -0.51
C GLU A 18 -14.92 6.42 -1.43
N GLY A 19 -15.16 6.78 -2.70
CA GLY A 19 -14.14 7.38 -3.55
C GLY A 19 -14.09 8.88 -3.26
N SER A 20 -12.97 9.37 -2.71
CA SER A 20 -12.54 10.78 -2.60
C SER A 20 -12.52 11.47 -1.21
N ASP A 21 -12.71 10.75 -0.10
CA ASP A 21 -12.62 11.38 1.25
C ASP A 21 -11.20 11.31 1.88
N TRP A 22 -10.21 10.85 1.11
CA TRP A 22 -8.81 10.65 1.54
C TRP A 22 -8.11 11.91 2.03
N CYS A 23 -8.45 13.08 1.47
CA CYS A 23 -7.81 14.35 1.84
C CYS A 23 -8.27 14.90 3.21
N TYR A 24 -9.48 14.54 3.68
CA TYR A 24 -10.10 15.24 4.81
C TYR A 24 -9.85 14.60 6.18
N LYS A 25 -9.60 13.29 6.25
CA LYS A 25 -9.37 12.60 7.54
C LYS A 25 -8.02 12.93 8.18
N ARG A 26 -7.07 13.53 7.44
CA ARG A 26 -5.74 13.92 7.93
C ARG A 26 -5.72 15.18 8.82
N ARG A 27 -6.86 15.87 9.05
CA ARG A 27 -6.92 17.13 9.83
C ARG A 27 -6.85 17.00 11.36
N ARG A 28 -6.78 15.81 11.96
CA ARG A 28 -6.81 15.68 13.44
C ARG A 28 -5.50 15.34 14.15
N ALA A 29 -4.37 15.34 13.44
CA ALA A 29 -3.04 15.35 14.05
C ALA A 29 -2.06 16.09 13.13
N VAL A 30 -2.14 17.43 13.09
CA VAL A 30 -1.26 18.26 12.25
C VAL A 30 0.07 18.46 12.98
N LEU A 31 1.02 17.54 12.75
CA LEU A 31 2.43 17.95 12.68
C LEU A 31 2.54 18.79 11.39
N GLU A 32 3.08 20.00 11.48
CA GLU A 32 3.40 20.79 10.28
C GLU A 32 4.35 19.97 9.41
N LYS A 33 3.86 19.53 8.24
CA LYS A 33 4.71 18.84 7.27
C LYS A 33 5.72 19.84 6.72
N THR A 34 6.98 19.42 6.63
CA THR A 34 8.03 20.25 6.03
C THR A 34 7.77 20.43 4.53
N GLU A 35 8.31 21.49 3.93
CA GLU A 35 8.18 21.73 2.48
C GLU A 35 8.73 20.55 1.66
N LEU A 36 9.79 19.92 2.15
CA LEU A 36 10.37 18.71 1.55
C LEU A 36 9.40 17.53 1.57
N GLU A 37 8.69 17.32 2.68
CA GLU A 37 7.70 16.23 2.80
C GLU A 37 6.54 16.40 1.83
N MET A 38 6.03 17.62 1.74
CA MET A 38 4.97 17.93 0.77
C MET A 38 5.45 17.70 -0.66
N HIS A 39 6.70 18.06 -0.96
CA HIS A 39 7.29 17.85 -2.27
C HIS A 39 7.43 16.35 -2.60
N LEU A 40 7.95 15.54 -1.68
CA LEU A 40 8.09 14.10 -1.85
C LEU A 40 6.73 13.41 -2.01
N GLU A 41 5.73 13.82 -1.23
CA GLU A 41 4.36 13.30 -1.35
C GLU A 41 3.78 13.53 -2.74
N LEU A 42 3.85 14.77 -3.24
CA LEU A 42 3.32 15.12 -4.56
C LEU A 42 4.03 14.35 -5.68
N LEU A 43 5.35 14.16 -5.57
CA LEU A 43 6.12 13.43 -6.56
C LEU A 43 5.76 11.94 -6.60
N ILE A 44 5.59 11.31 -5.44
CA ILE A 44 5.37 9.86 -5.34
C ILE A 44 3.89 9.52 -5.61
N SER A 45 2.94 10.29 -5.08
CA SER A 45 1.50 10.01 -5.31
C SER A 45 1.04 10.30 -6.73
N GLY A 46 1.78 11.14 -7.47
CA GLY A 46 1.44 11.54 -8.84
C GLY A 46 1.92 10.57 -9.93
N ILE A 47 2.43 9.38 -9.60
CA ILE A 47 3.05 8.45 -10.57
C ILE A 47 2.11 8.09 -11.73
N ALA A 48 0.83 7.84 -11.43
CA ALA A 48 -0.14 7.40 -12.42
C ALA A 48 -0.92 8.53 -13.10
N GLU A 49 -0.61 9.80 -12.78
CA GLU A 49 -1.26 10.93 -13.42
C GLU A 49 -0.92 11.00 -14.91
N LYS A 50 -1.90 11.40 -15.73
CA LYS A 50 -1.73 11.50 -17.18
C LYS A 50 -0.63 12.51 -17.49
N SER A 51 0.41 12.05 -18.18
CA SER A 51 1.54 12.88 -18.59
C SER A 51 1.77 12.79 -20.10
N ASN A 52 2.55 13.73 -20.63
CA ASN A 52 2.99 13.71 -22.03
C ASN A 52 4.10 12.67 -22.30
N SER A 53 4.69 12.08 -21.26
CA SER A 53 5.72 11.04 -21.32
C SER A 53 5.16 9.65 -21.00
N SER A 54 5.92 8.60 -21.35
CA SER A 54 5.56 7.23 -21.01
C SER A 54 5.70 6.96 -19.51
N MET A 55 4.92 5.99 -19.01
CA MET A 55 5.00 5.53 -17.60
C MET A 55 6.41 5.10 -17.22
N GLU A 56 7.09 4.36 -18.10
CA GLU A 56 8.49 3.94 -17.93
C GLU A 56 9.42 5.15 -17.72
N SER A 57 9.32 6.16 -18.59
CA SER A 57 10.17 7.35 -18.48
C SER A 57 9.88 8.14 -17.21
N ASN A 58 8.62 8.18 -16.77
CA ASN A 58 8.24 8.83 -15.52
C ASN A 58 8.85 8.12 -14.31
N LEU A 59 8.72 6.79 -14.24
CA LEU A 59 9.26 5.98 -13.16
C LEU A 59 10.79 6.08 -13.07
N GLU A 60 11.50 6.03 -14.21
CA GLU A 60 12.96 6.17 -14.22
C GLU A 60 13.42 7.55 -13.73
N ARG A 61 12.74 8.62 -14.19
CA ARG A 61 13.04 10.00 -13.74
C ARG A 61 12.74 10.19 -12.26
N LEU A 62 11.63 9.65 -11.78
CA LEU A 62 11.27 9.72 -10.38
C LEU A 62 12.30 8.97 -9.52
N ALA A 63 12.66 7.75 -9.90
CA ALA A 63 13.68 6.97 -9.20
C ALA A 63 15.04 7.68 -9.19
N GLN A 64 15.41 8.36 -10.28
CA GLN A 64 16.63 9.15 -10.34
C GLN A 64 16.59 10.37 -9.40
N SER A 65 15.45 11.05 -9.32
CA SER A 65 15.24 12.18 -8.39
C SER A 65 15.33 11.71 -6.93
N LEU A 66 14.53 10.70 -6.58
CA LEU A 66 14.47 10.11 -5.24
C LEU A 66 15.81 9.49 -4.81
N GLY A 67 16.61 9.00 -5.76
CA GLY A 67 17.94 8.44 -5.53
C GLY A 67 18.87 9.35 -4.74
N THR A 68 18.70 10.67 -4.84
CA THR A 68 19.50 11.66 -4.10
C THR A 68 19.13 11.74 -2.61
N TYR A 69 17.92 11.34 -2.25
CA TYR A 69 17.36 11.40 -0.90
C TYR A 69 17.44 10.06 -0.15
N LEU A 70 17.85 8.97 -0.82
CA LEU A 70 17.91 7.62 -0.21
C LEU A 70 18.90 7.48 0.96
N ILE A 71 19.76 8.47 1.21
CA ILE A 71 20.69 8.47 2.35
C ILE A 71 20.09 9.23 3.54
N THR A 72 19.34 10.30 3.29
CA THR A 72 18.88 11.25 4.31
C THR A 72 17.42 11.04 4.70
N ASP A 73 16.57 10.64 3.74
CA ASP A 73 15.11 10.67 3.86
C ASP A 73 14.47 9.35 3.39
N ALA A 74 15.19 8.23 3.47
CA ALA A 74 14.71 6.91 3.04
C ALA A 74 13.40 6.51 3.74
N ASP A 75 13.35 6.67 5.07
CA ASP A 75 12.16 6.34 5.88
C ASP A 75 10.93 7.11 5.40
N ARG A 76 11.08 8.39 5.04
CA ARG A 76 9.97 9.21 4.54
C ARG A 76 9.49 8.74 3.17
N ILE A 77 10.40 8.36 2.28
CA ILE A 77 10.03 7.80 0.97
C ILE A 77 9.29 6.47 1.15
N ILE A 78 9.76 5.62 2.08
CA ILE A 78 9.14 4.35 2.41
C ILE A 78 7.73 4.56 2.96
N ASP A 79 7.54 5.49 3.90
CA ASP A 79 6.23 5.86 4.46
C ASP A 79 5.23 6.19 3.34
N ILE A 80 5.63 7.07 2.41
CA ILE A 80 4.76 7.53 1.34
C ILE A 80 4.43 6.38 0.37
N ILE A 81 5.41 5.54 0.01
CA ILE A 81 5.18 4.38 -0.87
C ILE A 81 4.20 3.40 -0.20
N ILE A 82 4.38 3.07 1.08
CA ILE A 82 3.50 2.14 1.80
C ILE A 82 2.09 2.74 1.94
N GLU A 83 1.98 4.04 2.20
CA GLU A 83 0.70 4.75 2.25
C GLU A 83 -0.02 4.65 0.89
N CYS A 84 0.69 4.93 -0.21
CA CYS A 84 0.18 4.79 -1.55
C CYS A 84 -0.25 3.36 -1.87
N VAL A 85 0.54 2.35 -1.51
CA VAL A 85 0.19 0.92 -1.70
C VAL A 85 -1.08 0.56 -0.94
N CYS A 86 -1.24 1.07 0.29
CA CYS A 86 -2.46 0.85 1.06
C CYS A 86 -3.68 1.43 0.33
N TYR A 87 -3.61 2.66 -0.15
CA TYR A 87 -4.81 3.41 -0.54
C TYR A 87 -5.04 3.50 -2.06
N LEU A 88 -4.04 3.20 -2.89
CA LEU A 88 -4.08 3.28 -4.35
C LEU A 88 -3.84 1.90 -4.97
N ARG A 89 -4.78 0.98 -4.74
CA ARG A 89 -4.67 -0.43 -5.18
C ARG A 89 -4.42 -0.58 -6.69
N GLU A 90 -4.99 0.30 -7.51
CA GLU A 90 -4.87 0.21 -8.99
C GLU A 90 -3.44 0.46 -9.49
N GLU A 91 -2.57 1.01 -8.65
CA GLU A 91 -1.23 1.46 -8.99
C GLU A 91 -0.13 0.63 -8.32
N ILE A 92 -0.48 -0.48 -7.65
CA ILE A 92 0.48 -1.32 -6.89
C ILE A 92 1.70 -1.71 -7.74
N THR A 93 1.49 -2.07 -9.02
CA THR A 93 2.58 -2.47 -9.92
C THR A 93 3.51 -1.30 -10.31
N ALA A 94 3.02 -0.06 -10.28
CA ALA A 94 3.84 1.12 -10.50
C ALA A 94 4.72 1.39 -9.27
N TYR A 95 4.15 1.26 -8.06
CA TYR A 95 4.90 1.40 -6.81
C TYR A 95 5.91 0.28 -6.60
N SER A 96 5.60 -0.98 -6.98
CA SER A 96 6.56 -2.09 -6.91
C SER A 96 7.71 -1.90 -7.89
N THR A 97 7.41 -1.42 -9.11
CA THR A 97 8.44 -1.07 -10.11
C THR A 97 9.34 0.04 -9.59
N LEU A 98 8.77 1.11 -9.02
CA LEU A 98 9.56 2.18 -8.38
C LEU A 98 10.44 1.64 -7.26
N ALA A 99 9.89 0.79 -6.38
CA ALA A 99 10.66 0.16 -5.32
C ALA A 99 11.82 -0.68 -5.86
N GLY A 100 11.62 -1.42 -6.95
CA GLY A 100 12.67 -2.16 -7.66
C GLY A 100 13.78 -1.25 -8.19
N LEU A 101 13.41 -0.13 -8.83
CA LEU A 101 14.36 0.87 -9.32
C LEU A 101 15.17 1.49 -8.17
N LEU A 102 14.53 1.85 -7.05
CA LEU A 102 15.22 2.42 -5.88
C LEU A 102 16.13 1.39 -5.20
N ASN A 103 15.69 0.14 -5.06
CA ASN A 103 16.48 -0.97 -4.55
C ASN A 103 17.74 -1.21 -5.40
N SER A 104 17.63 -1.12 -6.73
CA SER A 104 18.77 -1.24 -7.64
C SER A 104 19.84 -0.15 -7.43
N LYS A 105 19.42 1.04 -6.97
CA LYS A 105 20.33 2.15 -6.63
C LYS A 105 20.93 1.99 -5.23
N LYS A 106 20.15 1.52 -4.25
CA LYS A 106 20.57 1.28 -2.86
C LYS A 106 19.85 0.08 -2.25
N GLN A 107 20.53 -1.06 -2.14
CA GLN A 107 19.94 -2.28 -1.58
C GLN A 107 19.44 -2.12 -0.12
N LYS A 108 20.10 -1.27 0.67
CA LYS A 108 19.67 -0.96 2.05
C LYS A 108 18.23 -0.42 2.11
N PHE A 109 17.82 0.39 1.12
CA PHE A 109 16.45 0.89 1.01
C PHE A 109 15.45 -0.25 0.84
N GLY A 110 15.74 -1.26 0.01
CA GLY A 110 14.88 -2.42 -0.17
C GLY A 110 14.67 -3.20 1.12
N PHE A 111 15.73 -3.36 1.93
CA PHE A 111 15.63 -3.99 3.25
C PHE A 111 14.73 -3.19 4.22
N GLU A 112 14.90 -1.88 4.27
CA GLU A 112 14.10 -0.99 5.13
C GLU A 112 12.63 -0.95 4.69
N LEU A 113 12.38 -0.89 3.38
CA LEU A 113 11.04 -0.98 2.79
C LEU A 113 10.33 -2.27 3.18
N LEU A 114 11.01 -3.42 3.07
CA LEU A 114 10.44 -4.72 3.44
C LEU A 114 10.15 -4.81 4.94
N ARG A 115 11.10 -4.38 5.78
CA ARG A 115 10.92 -4.36 7.23
C ARG A 115 9.71 -3.53 7.62
N GLN A 116 9.58 -2.33 7.06
CA GLN A 116 8.47 -1.44 7.39
C GLN A 116 7.14 -1.92 6.81
N SER A 117 7.14 -2.50 5.60
CA SER A 117 5.94 -3.10 5.01
C SER A 117 5.39 -4.24 5.88
N LEU A 118 6.27 -5.07 6.45
CA LEU A 118 5.88 -6.14 7.37
C LEU A 118 5.35 -5.61 8.72
N GLU A 119 5.93 -4.53 9.24
CA GLU A 119 5.43 -3.86 10.44
C GLU A 119 4.00 -3.34 10.21
N VAL A 120 3.78 -2.63 9.10
CA VAL A 120 2.44 -2.11 8.74
C VAL A 120 1.47 -3.26 8.45
N LEU A 121 1.90 -4.35 7.79
CA LEU A 121 1.06 -5.53 7.59
C LEU A 121 0.57 -6.08 8.93
N ARG A 122 1.47 -6.23 9.90
CA ARG A 122 1.12 -6.69 11.25
C ARG A 122 0.10 -5.76 11.90
N GLU A 123 0.29 -4.45 11.82
CA GLU A 123 -0.66 -3.47 12.34
C GLU A 123 -2.04 -3.59 11.68
N LYS A 124 -2.08 -3.78 10.36
CA LYS A 124 -3.33 -3.97 9.61
C LYS A 124 -4.05 -5.27 9.98
N LEU A 125 -3.32 -6.36 10.16
CA LEU A 125 -3.89 -7.63 10.63
C LEU A 125 -4.45 -7.52 12.06
N VAL A 126 -3.69 -6.91 12.98
CA VAL A 126 -4.12 -6.73 14.39
C VAL A 126 -5.34 -5.82 14.51
N SER A 127 -5.44 -4.80 13.66
CA SER A 127 -6.59 -3.88 13.61
C SER A 127 -7.78 -4.42 12.80
N ALA A 128 -7.71 -5.66 12.32
CA ALA A 128 -8.71 -6.29 11.44
C ALA A 128 -8.97 -5.52 10.13
N ASP A 129 -7.99 -4.73 9.68
CA ASP A 129 -8.02 -4.00 8.41
C ASP A 129 -7.50 -4.89 7.26
N PHE A 130 -8.24 -5.96 6.99
CA PHE A 130 -7.82 -7.02 6.07
C PHE A 130 -7.71 -6.56 4.61
N ASN A 131 -8.43 -5.50 4.21
CA ASN A 131 -8.34 -4.94 2.86
C ASN A 131 -6.95 -4.33 2.62
N HIS A 132 -6.48 -3.48 3.53
CA HIS A 132 -5.15 -2.90 3.42
C HIS A 132 -4.05 -3.94 3.65
N ALA A 133 -4.27 -4.90 4.55
CA ALA A 133 -3.37 -6.04 4.71
C ALA A 133 -3.19 -6.81 3.38
N LEU A 134 -4.28 -7.09 2.66
CA LEU A 134 -4.23 -7.74 1.34
C LEU A 134 -3.46 -6.90 0.31
N HIS A 135 -3.60 -5.58 0.31
CA HIS A 135 -2.84 -4.71 -0.58
C HIS A 135 -1.33 -4.82 -0.30
N ILE A 136 -0.93 -4.82 0.98
CA ILE A 136 0.48 -4.99 1.37
C ILE A 136 0.99 -6.37 0.97
N VAL A 137 0.24 -7.44 1.21
CA VAL A 137 0.62 -8.80 0.78
C VAL A 137 0.77 -8.87 -0.75
N THR A 138 -0.14 -8.26 -1.50
CA THR A 138 -0.06 -8.18 -2.97
C THR A 138 1.18 -7.42 -3.43
N PHE A 139 1.51 -6.31 -2.77
CA PHE A 139 2.72 -5.55 -3.03
C PHE A 139 3.98 -6.37 -2.75
N LEU A 140 4.06 -7.04 -1.60
CA LEU A 140 5.18 -7.94 -1.25
C LEU A 140 5.36 -9.07 -2.28
N ALA A 141 4.26 -9.60 -2.82
CA ALA A 141 4.30 -10.60 -3.88
C ALA A 141 4.86 -10.02 -5.19
N ASP A 142 4.40 -8.83 -5.58
CA ASP A 142 4.83 -8.19 -6.83
C ASP A 142 6.29 -7.70 -6.76
N LEU A 143 6.80 -7.41 -5.56
CA LEU A 143 8.22 -7.13 -5.33
C LEU A 143 9.16 -8.28 -5.71
N VAL A 144 8.66 -9.53 -5.85
CA VAL A 144 9.43 -10.64 -6.45
C VAL A 144 9.69 -10.37 -7.93
N ASN A 145 8.69 -9.89 -8.66
CA ASN A 145 8.80 -9.55 -10.08
C ASN A 145 9.77 -8.38 -10.31
N CYS A 146 9.90 -7.50 -9.31
CA CYS A 146 10.80 -6.35 -9.34
C CYS A 146 12.20 -6.64 -8.75
N HIS A 147 12.53 -7.91 -8.49
CA HIS A 147 13.82 -8.35 -7.94
C HIS A 147 14.20 -7.71 -6.58
N VAL A 148 13.20 -7.38 -5.75
CA VAL A 148 13.42 -6.90 -4.37
C VAL A 148 13.30 -8.06 -3.37
N VAL A 149 12.37 -8.97 -3.61
CA VAL A 149 12.12 -10.16 -2.78
C VAL A 149 12.47 -11.42 -3.55
N SER A 150 12.99 -12.45 -2.88
CA SER A 150 13.23 -13.75 -3.50
C SER A 150 11.93 -14.56 -3.57
N SER A 151 11.75 -15.34 -4.63
CA SER A 151 10.58 -16.22 -4.77
C SER A 151 10.46 -17.22 -3.61
N ASN A 152 11.58 -17.73 -3.11
CA ASN A 152 11.61 -18.67 -1.99
C ASN A 152 11.07 -18.03 -0.71
N SER A 153 11.50 -16.80 -0.42
CA SER A 153 11.02 -16.06 0.76
C SER A 153 9.52 -15.76 0.69
N LEU A 154 8.97 -15.52 -0.51
CA LEU A 154 7.53 -15.33 -0.68
C LEU A 154 6.76 -16.64 -0.42
N VAL A 155 7.29 -17.78 -0.88
CA VAL A 155 6.68 -19.09 -0.63
C VAL A 155 6.68 -19.40 0.87
N GLU A 156 7.82 -19.27 1.55
CA GLU A 156 7.93 -19.43 3.01
C GLU A 156 6.97 -18.50 3.76
N PHE A 157 6.80 -17.27 3.28
CA PHE A 157 5.83 -16.34 3.86
C PHE A 157 4.38 -16.81 3.67
N TYR A 158 4.01 -17.34 2.50
CA TYR A 158 2.68 -17.89 2.26
C TYR A 158 2.41 -19.20 3.01
N GLU A 159 3.43 -19.99 3.30
CA GLU A 159 3.29 -21.16 4.17
C GLU A 159 2.75 -20.75 5.55
N GLY A 160 3.20 -19.63 6.11
CA GLY A 160 2.64 -19.10 7.36
C GLY A 160 1.14 -18.78 7.31
N PHE A 161 0.63 -18.30 6.16
CA PHE A 161 -0.81 -18.09 5.97
C PHE A 161 -1.57 -19.42 5.88
N MET A 162 -0.98 -20.41 5.22
CA MET A 162 -1.55 -21.75 5.09
C MET A 162 -1.60 -22.47 6.45
N GLU A 163 -0.56 -22.33 7.26
CA GLU A 163 -0.53 -22.87 8.63
C GLU A 163 -1.65 -22.27 9.47
N ALA A 164 -1.81 -20.93 9.46
CA ALA A 164 -2.89 -20.25 10.16
C ALA A 164 -4.29 -20.72 9.70
N ALA A 165 -4.48 -20.96 8.39
CA ALA A 165 -5.73 -21.48 7.85
C ALA A 165 -6.03 -22.93 8.25
N CYS A 166 -5.02 -23.69 8.69
CA CYS A 166 -5.16 -25.07 9.16
C CYS A 166 -5.38 -25.16 10.68
N GLU A 167 -5.39 -24.05 11.41
CA GLU A 167 -5.63 -24.05 12.86
C GLU A 167 -7.03 -24.58 13.19
N GLU A 168 -7.13 -25.37 14.25
CA GLU A 168 -8.41 -25.89 14.73
C GLU A 168 -9.09 -24.87 15.66
N GLY A 169 -10.42 -24.79 15.59
CA GLY A 169 -11.21 -23.95 16.50
C GLY A 169 -11.21 -22.45 16.16
N ILE A 170 -10.71 -22.06 14.99
CA ILE A 170 -10.81 -20.69 14.48
C ILE A 170 -12.06 -20.49 13.61
N PRO A 171 -12.57 -19.25 13.48
CA PRO A 171 -13.62 -18.92 12.50
C PRO A 171 -13.18 -19.24 11.06
N GLN A 172 -14.14 -19.55 10.20
CA GLN A 172 -13.88 -19.79 8.77
C GLN A 172 -13.56 -18.50 7.98
N VAL A 173 -13.86 -17.32 8.54
CA VAL A 173 -13.81 -16.01 7.86
C VAL A 173 -12.62 -15.16 8.29
#